data_AF-A0A076KV06-F1
#
_entry.id   AF-A0A076KV06-F1
#
_cell.length_a   1.000
_cell.length_b   1.000
_cell.length_c   1.000
_cell.angle_alpha   90.00
_cell.angle_beta   90.00
_cell.angle_gamma   90.00
#
_symmetry.space_group_name_H-M   'P 1'
#
loop_
_entity.id
_entity.type
_entity.pdbx_description
1 polymer ?
#
loop_
_entity_poly.entity_id
_entity_poly.type
_entity_poly.pdbx_seq_one_letter_code
_entity_poly.pdbx_strand_id
1 'polypeptide(L)'
;MSVKEKQVKILPLFKNLTALPPETLPEAERDARLKGVGFLPRGRLFSCFHEDHLGEAQALYEVLYEAKDFSDFLNLAKQARDIVNEGLFAFALSVTVLHRDDCKGVVLPPIQEVFPDRFIPAETINRALKADKKSANETKVIEIQKTGNILDPEYNLAYFREDIGINAHHWHWHLVYPATYRPDFFGKVKDRKGELFYYMHQQMCARYDCDRLSVGLQRMTPFQNFEDKLEGYSAHLTSLVSGLNYASRPGGMSLRDVREVDVQTWRGGERGF
;
A
#
# COMPACT_ATOMS: atom_id res chain seq x y z
N MET A 1 -17.91 -6.93 23.99
CA MET A 1 -16.84 -7.67 23.29
C MET A 1 -15.50 -7.09 23.68
N SER A 2 -14.61 -7.92 24.23
CA SER A 2 -13.26 -7.52 24.64
C SER A 2 -12.36 -7.21 23.43
N VAL A 3 -11.26 -6.49 23.65
CA VAL A 3 -10.27 -6.22 22.60
C VAL A 3 -9.72 -7.51 22.00
N LYS A 4 -9.45 -8.52 22.84
CA LYS A 4 -8.96 -9.84 22.39
C LYS A 4 -9.96 -10.55 21.46
N GLU A 5 -11.25 -10.50 21.78
CA GLU A 5 -12.30 -11.06 20.92
C GLU A 5 -12.40 -10.31 19.57
N LYS A 6 -12.30 -8.98 19.59
CA LYS A 6 -12.30 -8.15 18.38
C LYS A 6 -11.08 -8.45 17.50
N GLN A 7 -9.90 -8.57 18.12
CA GLN A 7 -8.65 -8.94 17.46
C GLN A 7 -8.80 -10.27 16.69
N VAL A 8 -9.34 -11.30 17.35
CA VAL A 8 -9.55 -12.63 16.75
C VAL A 8 -10.53 -12.58 15.57
N LYS A 9 -11.47 -11.63 15.56
CA LYS A 9 -12.44 -11.45 14.46
C LYS A 9 -11.91 -10.62 13.29
N ILE A 10 -11.01 -9.66 13.54
CA ILE A 10 -10.44 -8.79 12.50
C ILE A 10 -9.29 -9.47 11.76
N LEU A 11 -8.36 -10.13 12.46
CA LEU A 11 -7.17 -10.74 11.83
C LEU A 11 -7.50 -11.68 10.65
N PRO A 12 -8.54 -12.54 10.70
CA PRO A 12 -8.90 -13.39 9.57
C PRO A 12 -9.27 -12.63 8.29
N LEU A 13 -9.74 -11.38 8.38
CA LEU A 13 -10.10 -10.59 7.21
C LEU A 13 -8.89 -10.26 6.33
N PHE A 14 -7.70 -10.16 6.93
CA PHE A 14 -6.45 -9.90 6.22
C PHE A 14 -5.75 -11.17 5.70
N LYS A 15 -6.26 -12.36 6.04
CA LYS A 15 -5.67 -13.62 5.58
C LYS A 15 -6.06 -13.91 4.15
N ASN A 16 -5.12 -14.49 3.41
CA ASN A 16 -5.31 -15.01 2.04
C ASN A 16 -5.93 -13.97 1.08
N LEU A 17 -5.61 -12.68 1.26
CA LEU A 17 -6.10 -11.64 0.36
C LEU A 17 -5.60 -11.87 -1.07
N THR A 18 -4.36 -12.35 -1.23
CA THR A 18 -3.79 -12.66 -2.55
C THR A 18 -4.41 -13.86 -3.26
N ALA A 19 -5.29 -14.62 -2.57
CA ALA A 19 -5.94 -15.82 -3.10
C ALA A 19 -7.47 -15.64 -3.22
N LEU A 20 -7.96 -14.41 -3.18
CA LEU A 20 -9.38 -14.14 -3.45
C LEU A 20 -9.72 -14.51 -4.90
N PRO A 21 -10.91 -15.08 -5.16
CA PRO A 21 -11.32 -15.43 -6.51
C PRO A 21 -11.51 -14.16 -7.35
N PRO A 22 -11.35 -14.19 -8.68
CA PRO A 22 -11.63 -13.02 -9.52
C PRO A 22 -13.11 -12.62 -9.50
N GLU A 23 -14.01 -13.58 -9.30
CA GLU A 23 -15.45 -13.33 -9.22
C GLU A 23 -15.81 -12.57 -7.93
N THR A 24 -16.51 -11.46 -8.10
CA THR A 24 -17.02 -10.63 -7.00
C THR A 24 -18.49 -10.91 -6.75
N LEU A 25 -18.96 -10.68 -5.52
CA LEU A 25 -20.38 -10.79 -5.18
C LEU A 25 -21.24 -9.94 -6.13
N PRO A 26 -22.30 -10.52 -6.75
CA PRO A 26 -23.18 -9.79 -7.66
C PRO A 26 -23.85 -8.60 -6.98
N GLU A 27 -24.05 -7.50 -7.71
CA GLU A 27 -24.59 -6.25 -7.13
C GLU A 27 -25.96 -6.43 -6.46
N ALA A 28 -26.80 -7.34 -6.98
CA ALA A 28 -28.11 -7.67 -6.43
C ALA A 28 -28.05 -8.31 -5.02
N GLU A 29 -26.92 -8.93 -4.66
CA GLU A 29 -26.71 -9.62 -3.39
C GLU A 29 -25.93 -8.76 -2.38
N ARG A 30 -25.46 -7.57 -2.79
CA ARG A 30 -24.71 -6.66 -1.93
C ARG A 30 -25.65 -5.95 -0.95
N ASP A 31 -25.15 -5.70 0.26
CA ASP A 31 -25.73 -4.70 1.15
C ASP A 31 -25.83 -3.38 0.38
N ALA A 32 -26.95 -2.67 0.55
CA ALA A 32 -27.23 -1.43 -0.17
C ALA A 32 -26.10 -0.39 -0.02
N ARG A 33 -25.40 -0.41 1.13
CA ARG A 33 -24.27 0.47 1.44
C ARG A 33 -23.02 0.16 0.63
N LEU A 34 -22.88 -1.06 0.08
CA LEU A 34 -21.71 -1.51 -0.68
C LEU A 34 -21.91 -1.47 -2.21
N LYS A 35 -22.99 -0.86 -2.70
CA LYS A 35 -23.23 -0.71 -4.14
C LYS A 35 -22.31 0.32 -4.81
N GLY A 36 -21.82 1.30 -4.05
CA GLY A 36 -20.91 2.34 -4.53
C GLY A 36 -19.42 1.93 -4.56
N VAL A 37 -19.10 0.63 -4.50
CA VAL A 37 -17.73 0.10 -4.52
C VAL A 37 -17.66 -1.17 -5.37
N GLY A 38 -16.45 -1.62 -5.67
CA GLY A 38 -16.17 -2.75 -6.56
C GLY A 38 -15.90 -2.32 -8.01
N PHE A 39 -15.34 -1.13 -8.22
CA PHE A 39 -15.00 -0.61 -9.54
C PHE A 39 -13.60 -1.04 -9.97
N LEU A 40 -12.61 -0.93 -9.08
CA LEU A 40 -11.27 -1.46 -9.30
C LEU A 40 -11.33 -2.99 -9.32
N PRO A 41 -11.02 -3.65 -10.44
CA PRO A 41 -11.10 -5.10 -10.53
C PRO A 41 -10.12 -5.79 -9.57
N ARG A 42 -10.47 -7.00 -9.13
CA ARG A 42 -9.54 -7.91 -8.46
C ARG A 42 -8.35 -8.25 -9.33
N GLY A 43 -7.22 -8.57 -8.71
CA GLY A 43 -5.98 -8.85 -9.43
C GLY A 43 -5.35 -7.64 -10.13
N ARG A 44 -5.86 -6.42 -9.91
CA ARG A 44 -5.19 -5.17 -10.34
C ARG A 44 -4.42 -4.55 -9.18
N LEU A 45 -3.37 -3.80 -9.50
CA LEU A 45 -2.63 -3.07 -8.49
C LEU A 45 -3.45 -1.87 -8.00
N PHE A 46 -3.72 -1.84 -6.69
CA PHE A 46 -4.22 -0.65 -6.02
C PHE A 46 -3.13 0.42 -5.95
N SER A 47 -3.51 1.69 -6.13
CA SER A 47 -2.61 2.84 -6.08
C SER A 47 -3.05 3.72 -4.94
N CYS A 48 -2.11 4.08 -4.06
CA CYS A 48 -2.35 5.00 -2.94
C CYS A 48 -2.31 6.47 -3.37
N PHE A 49 -2.24 6.75 -4.68
CA PHE A 49 -2.06 8.09 -5.23
C PHE A 49 -3.02 8.40 -6.39
N HIS A 50 -3.52 7.39 -7.10
CA HIS A 50 -4.48 7.60 -8.18
C HIS A 50 -5.83 8.02 -7.62
N GLU A 51 -6.42 9.08 -8.17
CA GLU A 51 -7.66 9.69 -7.66
C GLU A 51 -8.81 8.69 -7.61
N ASP A 52 -9.11 8.00 -8.71
CA ASP A 52 -10.19 7.00 -8.75
C ASP A 52 -10.02 5.88 -7.72
N HIS A 53 -8.79 5.37 -7.54
CA HIS A 53 -8.52 4.31 -6.58
C HIS A 53 -8.72 4.81 -5.14
N LEU A 54 -8.25 6.02 -4.83
CA LEU A 54 -8.43 6.64 -3.52
C LEU A 54 -9.90 7.03 -3.27
N GLY A 55 -10.63 7.44 -4.30
CA GLY A 55 -12.06 7.75 -4.22
C GLY A 55 -12.88 6.52 -3.86
N GLU A 56 -12.62 5.39 -4.50
CA GLU A 56 -13.27 4.12 -4.14
C GLU A 56 -12.84 3.63 -2.74
N ALA A 57 -11.56 3.75 -2.39
CA ALA A 57 -11.08 3.41 -1.05
C ALA A 57 -11.74 4.28 0.04
N GLN A 58 -11.96 5.56 -0.25
CA GLN A 58 -12.69 6.49 0.59
C GLN A 58 -14.14 6.06 0.76
N ALA A 59 -14.86 5.83 -0.34
CA ALA A 59 -16.24 5.34 -0.28
C ALA A 59 -16.35 4.09 0.60
N LEU A 60 -15.41 3.14 0.47
CA LEU A 60 -15.42 1.93 1.29
C LEU A 60 -15.16 2.22 2.78
N TYR A 61 -14.11 2.96 3.14
CA TYR A 61 -13.84 3.18 4.56
C TYR A 61 -14.90 4.07 5.23
N GLU A 62 -15.55 4.98 4.49
CA GLU A 62 -16.66 5.79 5.02
C GLU A 62 -17.86 4.88 5.36
N VAL A 63 -18.24 3.98 4.45
CA VAL A 63 -19.29 2.98 4.72
C VAL A 63 -18.97 2.10 5.92
N LEU A 64 -17.72 1.61 6.03
CA LEU A 64 -17.30 0.79 7.17
C LEU A 64 -17.23 1.59 8.47
N TYR A 65 -16.91 2.88 8.41
CA TYR A 65 -16.85 3.77 9.57
C TYR A 65 -18.25 4.13 10.11
N GLU A 66 -19.25 4.27 9.25
CA GLU A 66 -20.64 4.55 9.64
C GLU A 66 -21.40 3.33 10.18
N ALA A 67 -20.82 2.13 10.07
CA ALA A 67 -21.44 0.92 10.59
C ALA A 67 -21.79 1.07 12.08
N LYS A 68 -23.03 0.70 12.43
CA LYS A 68 -23.68 1.06 13.70
C LYS A 68 -22.89 0.62 14.93
N ASP A 69 -22.36 -0.59 14.86
CA ASP A 69 -21.59 -1.22 15.92
C ASP A 69 -20.56 -2.19 15.32
N PHE A 70 -19.72 -2.75 16.17
CA PHE A 70 -18.66 -3.66 15.75
C PHE A 70 -19.17 -4.89 14.96
N SER A 71 -20.37 -5.38 15.26
CA SER A 71 -20.92 -6.54 14.58
C SER A 71 -21.40 -6.17 13.17
N ASP A 72 -22.08 -5.03 13.02
CA ASP A 72 -22.45 -4.48 11.71
C ASP A 72 -21.20 -4.18 10.86
N PHE A 73 -20.20 -3.51 11.46
CA PHE A 73 -18.90 -3.26 10.83
C PHE A 73 -18.26 -4.55 10.33
N LEU A 74 -18.21 -5.59 11.16
CA LEU A 74 -17.61 -6.86 10.79
C LEU A 74 -18.36 -7.56 9.66
N ASN A 75 -19.69 -7.47 9.63
CA ASN A 75 -20.50 -8.06 8.57
C ASN A 75 -20.30 -7.33 7.24
N LEU A 76 -20.30 -6.00 7.27
CA LEU A 76 -19.97 -5.18 6.10
C LEU A 76 -18.56 -5.46 5.59
N ALA A 77 -17.57 -5.52 6.49
CA ALA A 77 -16.17 -5.79 6.11
C ALA A 77 -16.01 -7.18 5.48
N LYS A 78 -16.72 -8.20 5.98
CA LYS A 78 -16.74 -9.53 5.35
C LYS A 78 -17.30 -9.48 3.95
N GLN A 79 -18.45 -8.82 3.75
CA GLN A 79 -19.06 -8.75 2.42
C GLN A 79 -18.23 -7.87 1.46
N ALA A 80 -17.66 -6.77 1.94
CA ALA A 80 -16.77 -5.90 1.17
C ALA A 80 -15.53 -6.66 0.69
N ARG A 81 -14.96 -7.53 1.53
CA ARG A 81 -13.86 -8.43 1.14
C ARG A 81 -14.22 -9.27 -0.09
N ASP A 82 -15.49 -9.63 -0.24
CA ASP A 82 -16.02 -10.42 -1.36
C ASP A 82 -16.40 -9.59 -2.60
N ILE A 83 -16.23 -8.26 -2.54
CA ILE A 83 -16.63 -7.31 -3.60
C ILE A 83 -15.42 -6.59 -4.20
N VAL A 84 -14.52 -6.06 -3.36
CA VAL A 84 -13.52 -5.08 -3.81
C VAL A 84 -12.15 -5.70 -4.09
N ASN A 85 -11.27 -4.92 -4.73
CA ASN A 85 -9.85 -5.20 -4.89
C ASN A 85 -9.14 -5.47 -3.55
N GLU A 86 -8.18 -6.40 -3.55
CA GLU A 86 -7.46 -6.90 -2.38
C GLU A 86 -6.65 -5.80 -1.66
N GLY A 87 -5.97 -4.97 -2.44
CA GLY A 87 -5.16 -3.86 -1.92
C GLY A 87 -6.02 -2.73 -1.39
N LEU A 88 -7.09 -2.41 -2.11
CA LEU A 88 -8.09 -1.43 -1.69
C LEU A 88 -8.77 -1.85 -0.39
N PHE A 89 -9.16 -3.12 -0.27
CA PHE A 89 -9.74 -3.69 0.93
C PHE A 89 -8.80 -3.54 2.14
N ALA A 90 -7.54 -3.96 1.99
CA ALA A 90 -6.55 -3.86 3.06
C ALA A 90 -6.34 -2.40 3.51
N PHE A 91 -6.32 -1.44 2.56
CA PHE A 91 -6.23 -0.02 2.86
C PHE A 91 -7.44 0.47 3.65
N ALA A 92 -8.65 0.30 3.10
CA ALA A 92 -9.89 0.82 3.67
C ALA A 92 -10.21 0.20 5.04
N LEU A 93 -10.02 -1.11 5.19
CA LEU A 93 -10.19 -1.80 6.48
C LEU A 93 -9.19 -1.29 7.52
N SER A 94 -7.93 -1.07 7.12
CA SER A 94 -6.90 -0.56 8.02
C SER A 94 -7.19 0.87 8.49
N VAL A 95 -7.59 1.77 7.59
CA VAL A 95 -8.07 3.12 7.95
C VAL A 95 -9.23 3.01 8.93
N THR A 96 -10.22 2.18 8.62
CA THR A 96 -11.41 2.02 9.47
C THR A 96 -11.04 1.57 10.89
N VAL A 97 -10.24 0.51 11.03
CA VAL A 97 -9.83 -0.04 12.33
C VAL A 97 -9.03 0.99 13.15
N LEU A 98 -8.19 1.80 12.51
CA LEU A 98 -7.40 2.84 13.19
C LEU A 98 -8.25 4.01 13.70
N HIS A 99 -9.43 4.25 13.12
CA HIS A 99 -10.23 5.46 13.41
C HIS A 99 -11.52 5.18 14.19
N ARG A 100 -12.09 3.98 14.09
CA ARG A 100 -13.31 3.63 14.83
C ARG A 100 -13.06 3.52 16.33
N ASP A 101 -13.91 4.16 17.12
CA ASP A 101 -13.79 4.15 18.58
C ASP A 101 -13.98 2.74 19.18
N ASP A 102 -14.80 1.90 18.57
CA ASP A 102 -15.01 0.52 18.98
C ASP A 102 -13.87 -0.43 18.56
N CYS A 103 -12.89 0.03 17.79
CA CYS A 103 -11.69 -0.74 17.41
C CYS A 103 -10.44 -0.35 18.22
N LYS A 104 -10.56 0.58 19.18
CA LYS A 104 -9.44 0.97 20.06
C LYS A 104 -8.80 -0.24 20.74
N GLY A 105 -7.48 -0.33 20.62
CA GLY A 105 -6.68 -1.43 21.17
C GLY A 105 -6.55 -2.64 20.24
N VAL A 106 -7.29 -2.70 19.12
CA VAL A 106 -7.06 -3.70 18.07
C VAL A 106 -5.79 -3.32 17.31
N VAL A 107 -4.91 -4.29 17.10
CA VAL A 107 -3.66 -4.15 16.36
C VAL A 107 -3.84 -4.72 14.95
N LEU A 108 -3.43 -3.98 13.93
CA LEU A 108 -3.43 -4.49 12.56
C LEU A 108 -2.33 -5.55 12.38
N PRO A 109 -2.54 -6.57 11.53
CA PRO A 109 -1.46 -7.49 11.21
C PRO A 109 -0.33 -6.76 10.48
N PRO A 110 0.94 -7.21 10.62
CA PRO A 110 2.05 -6.63 9.87
C PRO A 110 1.79 -6.71 8.37
N ILE A 111 1.91 -5.59 7.66
CA ILE A 111 1.57 -5.53 6.22
C ILE A 111 2.46 -6.45 5.37
N GLN A 112 3.70 -6.68 5.79
CA GLN A 112 4.64 -7.62 5.18
C GLN A 112 4.26 -9.09 5.35
N GLU A 113 3.40 -9.42 6.33
CA GLU A 113 2.82 -10.77 6.45
C GLU A 113 1.53 -10.91 5.62
N VAL A 114 0.83 -9.80 5.39
CA VAL A 114 -0.38 -9.76 4.55
C VAL A 114 -0.02 -9.84 3.05
N PHE A 115 1.00 -9.07 2.63
CA PHE A 115 1.48 -9.01 1.24
C PHE A 115 3.00 -9.21 1.17
N PRO A 116 3.53 -10.42 1.47
CA PRO A 116 4.97 -10.66 1.50
C PRO A 116 5.65 -10.43 0.15
N ASP A 117 4.91 -10.54 -0.95
CA ASP A 117 5.35 -10.31 -2.32
C ASP A 117 5.75 -8.86 -2.63
N ARG A 118 5.36 -7.92 -1.77
CA ARG A 118 5.76 -6.50 -1.87
C ARG A 118 7.06 -6.17 -1.12
N PHE A 119 7.55 -7.10 -0.30
CA PHE A 119 8.73 -6.89 0.55
C PHE A 119 9.86 -7.87 0.21
N ILE A 120 9.51 -9.02 -0.36
CA ILE A 120 10.46 -10.10 -0.65
C ILE A 120 10.60 -10.23 -2.17
N PRO A 121 11.85 -10.34 -2.68
CA PRO A 121 12.11 -10.52 -4.09
C PRO A 121 11.36 -11.70 -4.72
N ALA A 122 10.93 -11.52 -5.98
CA ALA A 122 10.15 -12.49 -6.73
C ALA A 122 10.82 -13.86 -6.82
N GLU A 123 12.15 -13.93 -6.91
CA GLU A 123 12.89 -15.19 -6.92
C GLU A 123 12.71 -15.96 -5.61
N THR A 124 12.81 -15.29 -4.46
CA THR A 124 12.62 -15.89 -3.14
C THR A 124 11.17 -16.37 -2.96
N ILE A 125 10.18 -15.58 -3.38
CA ILE A 125 8.77 -16.00 -3.38
C ILE A 125 8.59 -17.27 -4.23
N ASN A 126 9.15 -17.30 -5.44
CA ASN A 126 9.07 -18.47 -6.31
C ASN A 126 9.75 -19.70 -5.71
N ARG A 127 10.89 -19.54 -5.02
CA ARG A 127 11.58 -20.62 -4.31
C ARG A 127 10.71 -21.15 -3.16
N ALA A 128 10.07 -20.27 -2.39
CA ALA A 128 9.16 -20.66 -1.32
C ALA A 128 7.97 -21.46 -1.84
N LEU A 129 7.30 -20.98 -2.90
CA LEU A 129 6.18 -21.70 -3.53
C LEU A 129 6.59 -23.06 -4.11
N LYS A 130 7.80 -23.17 -4.68
CA LYS A 130 8.34 -24.46 -5.16
C LYS A 130 8.67 -25.41 -4.02
N ALA A 131 9.15 -24.90 -2.89
CA ALA A 131 9.47 -25.72 -1.72
C ALA A 131 8.20 -26.26 -1.03
N ASP A 132 7.17 -25.43 -0.93
CA ASP A 132 5.86 -25.80 -0.35
C ASP A 132 5.19 -26.94 -1.12
N LYS A 133 5.27 -26.93 -2.46
CA LYS A 133 4.75 -28.03 -3.30
C LYS A 133 5.46 -29.37 -3.11
N LYS A 134 6.69 -29.40 -2.57
CA LYS A 134 7.49 -30.62 -2.46
C LYS A 134 7.23 -31.42 -1.19
N SER A 135 6.93 -30.76 -0.08
CA SER A 135 6.44 -31.44 1.12
C SER A 135 5.49 -30.55 1.89
N ALA A 136 4.29 -31.08 2.14
CA ALA A 136 3.30 -30.45 2.96
C ALA A 136 3.67 -30.59 4.45
N ASN A 137 3.33 -29.58 5.25
CA ASN A 137 3.41 -29.58 6.73
C ASN A 137 4.82 -29.54 7.35
N GLU A 138 5.85 -29.15 6.60
CA GLU A 138 7.18 -28.86 7.14
C GLU A 138 7.48 -27.36 7.10
N THR A 139 8.06 -26.83 8.19
CA THR A 139 8.58 -25.47 8.20
C THR A 139 9.70 -25.32 7.17
N LYS A 140 9.53 -24.37 6.24
CA LYS A 140 10.55 -24.04 5.23
C LYS A 140 11.26 -22.74 5.60
N VAL A 141 12.58 -22.80 5.65
CA VAL A 141 13.43 -21.62 5.79
C VAL A 141 14.07 -21.35 4.43
N ILE A 142 13.74 -20.21 3.83
CA ILE A 142 14.27 -19.79 2.53
C ILE A 142 15.09 -18.53 2.76
N GLU A 143 16.37 -18.58 2.40
CA GLU A 143 17.22 -17.41 2.42
C GLU A 143 16.77 -16.39 1.36
N ILE A 144 16.68 -15.12 1.76
CA ILE A 144 16.31 -14.03 0.86
C ILE A 144 17.42 -13.83 -0.16
N GLN A 145 17.06 -13.86 -1.44
CA GLN A 145 17.97 -13.62 -2.54
C GLN A 145 18.08 -12.11 -2.73
N LYS A 146 19.28 -11.56 -2.54
CA LYS A 146 19.54 -10.16 -2.86
C LYS A 146 19.40 -9.94 -4.37
N THR A 147 18.82 -8.81 -4.75
CA THR A 147 18.62 -8.42 -6.16
C THR A 147 19.29 -7.10 -6.45
N GLY A 148 19.54 -6.79 -7.72
CA GLY A 148 20.16 -5.54 -8.15
C GLY A 148 21.54 -5.72 -8.79
N ASN A 149 21.99 -4.68 -9.48
CA ASN A 149 23.30 -4.64 -10.12
C ASN A 149 24.34 -4.08 -9.14
N ILE A 150 25.27 -4.90 -8.67
CA ILE A 150 26.33 -4.45 -7.74
C ILE A 150 27.29 -3.41 -8.35
N LEU A 151 27.29 -3.25 -9.68
CA LEU A 151 28.07 -2.22 -10.38
C LEU A 151 27.39 -0.85 -10.34
N ASP A 152 26.09 -0.80 -10.00
CA ASP A 152 25.37 0.44 -9.75
C ASP A 152 25.67 0.91 -8.32
N PRO A 153 26.30 2.08 -8.11
CA PRO A 153 26.57 2.59 -6.76
C PRO A 153 25.32 2.72 -5.89
N GLU A 154 24.13 2.90 -6.47
CA GLU A 154 22.86 2.93 -5.73
C GLU A 154 22.53 1.60 -5.05
N TYR A 155 23.14 0.49 -5.47
CA TYR A 155 23.04 -0.80 -4.78
C TYR A 155 23.51 -0.73 -3.34
N ASN A 156 24.49 0.13 -3.03
CA ASN A 156 25.00 0.29 -1.66
C ASN A 156 23.94 0.85 -0.70
N LEU A 157 22.85 1.43 -1.22
CA LEU A 157 21.72 1.94 -0.43
C LEU A 157 20.52 0.99 -0.41
N ALA A 158 20.64 -0.21 -1.00
CA ALA A 158 19.56 -1.20 -1.01
C ALA A 158 19.14 -1.59 0.41
N TYR A 159 20.07 -1.67 1.37
CA TYR A 159 19.73 -1.98 2.76
C TYR A 159 18.77 -0.96 3.40
N PHE A 160 18.81 0.30 2.93
CA PHE A 160 17.92 1.36 3.40
C PHE A 160 16.62 1.39 2.57
N ARG A 161 16.74 1.41 1.23
CA ARG A 161 15.59 1.53 0.33
C ARG A 161 14.67 0.31 0.35
N GLU A 162 15.23 -0.87 0.57
CA GLU A 162 14.54 -2.16 0.54
C GLU A 162 14.30 -2.72 1.95
N ASP A 163 14.51 -1.91 2.99
CA ASP A 163 14.19 -2.29 4.37
C ASP A 163 12.67 -2.50 4.55
N ILE A 164 12.33 -3.60 5.21
CA ILE A 164 10.94 -3.98 5.47
C ILE A 164 10.27 -2.96 6.40
N GLY A 165 10.99 -2.49 7.42
CA GLY A 165 10.49 -1.57 8.43
C GLY A 165 10.17 -0.19 7.85
N ILE A 166 11.06 0.36 7.02
CA ILE A 166 10.86 1.67 6.36
C ILE A 166 9.65 1.62 5.43
N ASN A 167 9.52 0.57 4.61
CA ASN A 167 8.39 0.42 3.70
C ASN A 167 7.06 0.21 4.46
N ALA A 168 7.06 -0.60 5.53
CA ALA A 168 5.90 -0.78 6.39
C ALA A 168 5.51 0.52 7.14
N HIS A 169 6.49 1.29 7.61
CA HIS A 169 6.28 2.59 8.24
C HIS A 169 5.57 3.55 7.29
N HIS A 170 6.06 3.67 6.04
CA HIS A 170 5.48 4.56 5.04
C HIS A 170 4.01 4.19 4.73
N TRP A 171 3.71 2.90 4.60
CA TRP A 171 2.33 2.40 4.48
C TRP A 171 1.46 2.83 5.66
N HIS A 172 1.91 2.56 6.90
CA HIS A 172 1.12 2.89 8.10
C HIS A 172 0.96 4.40 8.31
N TRP A 173 1.94 5.22 7.95
CA TRP A 173 1.83 6.67 8.04
C TRP A 173 0.67 7.20 7.20
N HIS A 174 0.56 6.72 5.95
CA HIS A 174 -0.54 7.08 5.05
C HIS A 174 -1.91 6.52 5.48
N LEU A 175 -1.96 5.47 6.28
CA LEU A 175 -3.21 4.98 6.89
C LEU A 175 -3.66 5.84 8.07
N VAL A 176 -2.71 6.38 8.86
CA VAL A 176 -3.02 7.29 9.99
C VAL A 176 -3.39 8.68 9.50
N TYR A 177 -2.79 9.12 8.39
CA TYR A 177 -3.04 10.40 7.75
C TYR A 177 -3.45 10.24 6.28
N PRO A 178 -4.63 9.65 5.98
CA PRO A 178 -5.07 9.49 4.60
C PRO A 178 -5.17 10.84 3.87
N ALA A 179 -4.81 10.84 2.59
CA ALA A 179 -4.96 12.02 1.74
C ALA A 179 -6.43 12.49 1.71
N THR A 180 -7.34 11.52 1.58
CA THR A 180 -8.81 11.69 1.49
C THR A 180 -9.50 11.89 2.84
N TYR A 181 -8.77 12.06 3.95
CA TYR A 181 -9.38 12.25 5.27
C TYR A 181 -10.25 13.51 5.33
N ARG A 182 -11.54 13.33 5.68
CA ARG A 182 -12.54 14.40 5.79
C ARG A 182 -12.89 14.73 7.25
N PRO A 183 -12.42 15.84 7.83
CA PRO A 183 -12.69 16.18 9.23
C PRO A 183 -14.18 16.36 9.55
N ASP A 184 -14.95 16.88 8.59
CA ASP A 184 -16.41 17.03 8.64
C ASP A 184 -17.13 15.68 8.78
N PHE A 185 -16.65 14.65 8.07
CA PHE A 185 -17.20 13.30 8.14
C PHE A 185 -16.82 12.58 9.44
N PHE A 186 -15.53 12.62 9.81
CA PHE A 186 -15.04 11.91 11.00
C PHE A 186 -15.39 12.63 12.32
N GLY A 187 -15.84 13.89 12.27
CA GLY A 187 -16.07 14.73 13.44
C GLY A 187 -14.80 15.01 14.25
N LYS A 188 -13.62 14.79 13.66
CA LYS A 188 -12.30 14.90 14.30
C LYS A 188 -11.34 15.53 13.31
N VAL A 189 -10.53 16.47 13.76
CA VAL A 189 -9.45 17.06 12.95
C VAL A 189 -8.16 16.28 13.21
N LYS A 190 -7.42 15.97 12.14
CA LYS A 190 -6.03 15.49 12.25
C LYS A 190 -5.14 16.72 12.42
N ASP A 191 -4.78 17.01 13.67
CA ASP A 191 -3.96 18.17 14.00
C ASP A 191 -2.69 18.20 13.15
N ARG A 192 -2.44 19.35 12.52
CA ARG A 192 -1.25 19.62 11.70
C ARG A 192 -0.94 18.55 10.63
N LYS A 193 -1.96 17.86 10.08
CA LYS A 193 -1.79 16.81 9.05
C LYS A 193 -0.86 17.23 7.90
N GLY A 194 -1.05 18.43 7.37
CA GLY A 194 -0.23 18.95 6.26
C GLY A 194 1.22 19.25 6.66
N GLU A 195 1.43 19.79 7.86
CA GLU A 195 2.78 20.01 8.37
C GLU A 195 3.50 18.69 8.68
N LEU A 196 2.78 17.70 9.22
CA LEU A 196 3.36 16.39 9.48
C LEU A 196 3.64 15.62 8.18
N PHE A 197 2.84 15.83 7.13
CA PHE A 197 3.17 15.36 5.78
C PHE A 197 4.52 15.91 5.34
N TYR A 198 4.70 17.23 5.42
CA TYR A 198 5.98 17.86 5.11
C TYR A 198 7.12 17.28 5.95
N TYR A 199 6.95 17.23 7.27
CA TYR A 199 8.02 16.81 8.19
C TYR A 199 8.41 15.34 8.00
N MET A 200 7.44 14.43 7.87
CA MET A 200 7.73 13.00 7.72
C MET A 200 8.54 12.74 6.44
N HIS A 201 8.09 13.27 5.30
CA HIS A 201 8.78 13.08 4.03
C HIS A 201 10.13 13.81 4.00
N GLN A 202 10.23 15.00 4.62
CA GLN A 202 11.51 15.70 4.79
C GLN A 202 12.51 14.84 5.59
N GLN A 203 12.06 14.18 6.66
CA GLN A 203 12.91 13.28 7.46
C GLN A 203 13.32 12.02 6.70
N MET A 204 12.45 11.47 5.83
CA MET A 204 12.84 10.37 4.94
C MET A 204 13.97 10.79 4.00
N CYS A 205 13.87 11.96 3.36
CA CYS A 205 14.93 12.49 2.50
C CYS A 205 16.23 12.78 3.26
N ALA A 206 16.14 13.40 4.45
CA ALA A 206 17.31 13.69 5.27
C ALA A 206 18.04 12.40 5.72
N ARG A 207 17.30 11.36 6.11
CA ARG A 207 17.89 10.06 6.46
C ARG A 207 18.54 9.41 5.23
N TYR A 208 17.85 9.41 4.10
CA TYR A 208 18.41 8.91 2.84
C TYR A 208 19.72 9.63 2.48
N ASP A 209 19.79 10.96 2.58
CA ASP A 209 21.02 11.72 2.35
C ASP A 209 22.15 11.37 3.33
N CYS A 210 21.84 11.11 4.60
CA CYS A 210 22.83 10.62 5.56
C CYS A 210 23.40 9.26 5.15
N ASP A 211 22.56 8.33 4.71
CA ASP A 211 23.00 7.02 4.22
C ASP A 211 23.80 7.16 2.92
N ARG A 212 23.40 8.05 1.98
CA ARG A 212 24.18 8.39 0.77
C ARG A 212 25.59 8.82 1.13
N LEU A 213 25.73 9.80 2.03
CA LEU A 213 27.02 10.29 2.48
C LEU A 213 27.85 9.21 3.18
N SER A 214 27.19 8.32 3.94
CA SER A 214 27.85 7.22 4.65
C SER A 214 28.47 6.18 3.71
N VAL A 215 27.89 5.98 2.52
CA VAL A 215 28.45 5.11 1.47
C VAL A 215 29.29 5.87 0.43
N GLY A 216 29.63 7.14 0.70
CA GLY A 216 30.49 7.97 -0.15
C GLY A 216 29.81 8.56 -1.39
N LEU A 217 28.48 8.55 -1.45
CA LEU A 217 27.70 9.19 -2.50
C LEU A 217 27.38 10.65 -2.15
N GLN A 218 27.18 11.48 -3.18
CA GLN A 218 26.69 12.83 -3.01
C GLN A 218 25.22 12.81 -2.57
N ARG A 219 24.76 13.88 -1.89
CA ARG A 219 23.34 14.07 -1.58
C ARG A 219 22.47 14.01 -2.84
N MET A 220 21.22 13.59 -2.67
CA MET A 220 20.26 13.50 -3.77
C MET A 220 19.97 14.88 -4.35
N THR A 221 19.89 14.95 -5.68
CA THR A 221 19.42 16.14 -6.38
C THR A 221 17.89 16.13 -6.50
N PRO A 222 17.21 17.26 -6.26
CA PRO A 222 15.77 17.33 -6.43
C PRO A 222 15.40 17.23 -7.92
N PHE A 223 14.33 16.48 -8.22
CA PHE A 223 13.78 16.39 -9.56
C PHE A 223 12.91 17.62 -9.85
N GLN A 224 13.54 18.70 -10.34
CA GLN A 224 12.89 19.99 -10.57
C GLN A 224 12.44 20.21 -12.03
N ASN A 225 13.12 19.58 -13.00
CA ASN A 225 12.76 19.69 -14.39
C ASN A 225 12.11 18.41 -14.87
N PHE A 226 10.82 18.47 -15.24
CA PHE A 226 10.07 17.28 -15.64
C PHE A 226 10.48 16.68 -17.00
N GLU A 227 11.34 17.37 -17.76
CA GLU A 227 11.99 16.79 -18.95
C GLU A 227 13.24 15.95 -18.60
N ASP A 228 13.75 16.05 -17.38
CA ASP A 228 14.97 15.35 -17.01
C ASP A 228 14.75 13.83 -17.09
N LYS A 229 15.81 13.15 -17.53
CA LYS A 229 15.80 11.71 -17.70
C LYS A 229 15.91 11.03 -16.35
N LEU A 230 14.97 10.14 -16.07
CA LEU A 230 14.92 9.33 -14.87
C LEU A 230 15.97 8.21 -14.94
N GLU A 231 16.58 7.93 -13.80
CA GLU A 231 17.41 6.76 -13.59
C GLU A 231 16.58 5.47 -13.68
N GLY A 232 17.24 4.38 -14.06
CA GLY A 232 16.60 3.07 -14.14
C GLY A 232 16.47 2.43 -12.76
N TYR A 233 15.41 1.67 -12.54
CA TYR A 233 15.26 0.83 -11.36
C TYR A 233 14.41 -0.40 -11.68
N SER A 234 14.85 -1.56 -11.20
CA SER A 234 14.10 -2.81 -11.26
C SER A 234 13.85 -3.30 -9.86
N ALA A 235 12.59 -3.31 -9.42
CA ALA A 235 12.22 -3.69 -8.06
C ALA A 235 12.39 -5.21 -7.82
N HIS A 236 12.36 -6.02 -8.88
CA HIS A 236 12.34 -7.49 -8.80
C HIS A 236 11.22 -8.02 -7.88
N LEU A 237 10.11 -7.29 -7.78
CA LEU A 237 8.93 -7.68 -7.03
C LEU A 237 7.88 -8.26 -7.97
N THR A 238 7.18 -9.27 -7.48
CA THR A 238 6.03 -9.86 -8.15
C THR A 238 4.76 -9.49 -7.40
N SER A 239 3.63 -9.47 -8.09
CA SER A 239 2.32 -9.26 -7.49
C SER A 239 1.58 -10.59 -7.51
N LEU A 240 1.39 -11.19 -6.33
CA LEU A 240 0.67 -12.46 -6.19
C LEU A 240 -0.82 -12.33 -6.55
N VAL A 241 -1.38 -11.12 -6.52
CA VAL A 241 -2.77 -10.87 -6.94
C VAL A 241 -2.92 -10.85 -8.46
N SER A 242 -1.96 -10.28 -9.19
CA SER A 242 -2.06 -10.12 -10.65
C SER A 242 -1.32 -11.21 -11.43
N GLY A 243 -0.37 -11.90 -10.78
CA GLY A 243 0.62 -12.75 -11.45
C GLY A 243 1.66 -11.98 -12.26
N LEU A 244 1.64 -10.64 -12.25
CA LEU A 244 2.56 -9.77 -12.98
C LEU A 244 3.63 -9.22 -12.04
N ASN A 245 4.76 -8.82 -12.62
CA ASN A 245 5.79 -8.10 -11.87
C ASN A 245 5.50 -6.61 -11.83
N TYR A 246 5.97 -5.94 -10.78
CA TYR A 246 6.10 -4.48 -10.83
C TYR A 246 7.03 -4.11 -11.98
N ALA A 247 6.56 -3.23 -12.87
CA ALA A 247 7.29 -2.91 -14.08
C ALA A 247 8.64 -2.26 -13.75
N SER A 248 9.72 -2.82 -14.31
CA SER A 248 11.05 -2.21 -14.23
C SER A 248 11.09 -0.98 -15.14
N ARG A 249 11.73 0.09 -14.66
CA ARG A 249 11.97 1.31 -15.45
C ARG A 249 13.40 1.29 -15.98
N PRO A 250 13.63 1.25 -17.31
CA PRO A 250 14.97 1.47 -17.86
C PRO A 250 15.39 2.94 -17.68
N GLY A 251 16.70 3.17 -17.56
CA GLY A 251 17.24 4.52 -17.48
C GLY A 251 17.05 5.31 -18.77
N GLY A 252 16.94 6.64 -18.65
CA GLY A 252 16.87 7.53 -19.80
C GLY A 252 15.46 7.92 -20.25
N MET A 253 14.43 7.46 -19.56
CA MET A 253 13.03 7.84 -19.82
C MET A 253 12.70 9.18 -19.16
N SER A 254 11.86 9.99 -19.80
CA SER A 254 11.26 11.20 -19.21
C SER A 254 9.80 10.94 -18.84
N LEU A 255 9.20 11.84 -18.05
CA LEU A 255 7.76 11.82 -17.82
C LEU A 255 7.00 11.98 -19.14
N ARG A 256 5.83 11.35 -19.22
CA ARG A 256 4.92 11.42 -20.36
C ARG A 256 3.50 11.60 -19.88
N ASP A 257 2.69 12.23 -20.71
CA ASP A 257 1.27 12.39 -20.46
C ASP A 257 0.61 11.02 -20.29
N VAL A 258 -0.31 10.95 -19.33
CA VAL A 258 -1.25 9.85 -19.16
C VAL A 258 -2.66 10.39 -19.42
N ARG A 259 -3.62 9.48 -19.58
CA ARG A 259 -4.99 9.87 -19.95
C ARG A 259 -5.61 10.83 -18.92
N GLU A 260 -5.27 10.62 -17.65
CA GLU A 260 -5.83 11.35 -16.51
C GLU A 260 -5.16 12.69 -16.29
N VAL A 261 -3.88 12.84 -16.65
CA VAL A 261 -3.11 14.05 -16.41
C VAL A 261 -1.93 14.19 -17.37
N ASP A 262 -1.74 15.40 -17.89
CA ASP A 262 -0.57 15.76 -18.70
C ASP A 262 0.54 16.42 -17.85
N VAL A 263 1.77 16.35 -18.34
CA VAL A 263 2.97 16.86 -17.65
C VAL A 263 2.94 18.39 -17.53
N GLN A 264 2.28 19.10 -18.47
CA GLN A 264 2.17 20.56 -18.41
C GLN A 264 1.25 21.03 -17.29
N THR A 265 0.16 20.32 -17.05
CA THR A 265 -0.76 20.57 -15.93
C THR A 265 -0.03 20.45 -14.59
N TRP A 266 0.85 19.45 -14.42
CA TRP A 266 1.70 19.33 -13.23
C TRP A 266 2.64 20.54 -13.06
N ARG A 267 3.30 20.99 -14.12
CA ARG A 267 4.14 22.22 -14.10
C ARG A 267 3.33 23.48 -13.76
N GLY A 268 2.06 23.52 -14.14
CA GLY A 268 1.13 24.60 -13.79
C GLY A 268 0.87 24.64 -12.28
N GLY A 269 0.70 23.48 -11.65
CA GLY A 269 0.43 23.34 -10.22
C GLY A 269 1.57 23.85 -9.32
N GLU A 270 2.84 23.71 -9.73
CA GLU A 270 3.99 24.25 -8.98
C GLU A 270 4.02 25.78 -8.92
N ARG A 271 3.44 26.47 -9.92
CA ARG A 271 3.40 27.94 -9.99
C ARG A 271 2.26 28.56 -9.18
N GLY A 272 1.40 27.73 -8.59
CA GLY A 272 0.21 28.14 -7.83
C GLY A 272 0.42 28.24 -6.31
N PHE A 273 1.64 28.01 -5.81
CA PHE A 273 2.01 28.15 -4.40
C PHE A 273 2.98 29.32 -4.19
#